data_AF-A0A8B6FU80-F1
#
_entry.id   AF-A0A8B6FU80-F1
#
_cell.length_a   1.000
_cell.length_b   1.000
_cell.length_c   1.000
_cell.angle_alpha   90.00
_cell.angle_beta   90.00
_cell.angle_gamma   90.00
#
_symmetry.space_group_name_H-M   'P 1'
#
loop_
_entity.id
_entity.type
_entity.pdbx_description
1 polymer ?
#
loop_
_entity_poly.entity_id
_entity_poly.type
_entity_poly.pdbx_seq_one_letter_code
_entity_poly.pdbx_strand_id
1 'polypeptide(L)'
;MESGPDAPKPSLPKRPKSKLDSLFTHAKKKKTFDPKELHDYLRFRCVDQCGINKQFIVEDMWNISGEITQEQFLEVLKRATRQIKRCEAQMLLFYIKFGTFLEQVKAWHENEYNKKTIQESWPVWLKTNAGYSDRHARRLRNLSMVLKDYPLFGLVGLPVFLFHHW
;
A
#
# COMPACT_ATOMS: atom_id res chain seq x y z
N MET A 1 24.48 -60.48 -21.64
CA MET A 1 24.51 -59.11 -22.18
C MET A 1 23.22 -58.44 -21.71
N GLU A 2 23.30 -57.77 -20.56
CA GLU A 2 22.16 -57.11 -19.92
C GLU A 2 21.99 -55.70 -20.49
N SER A 3 20.84 -55.43 -21.09
CA SER A 3 20.37 -54.10 -21.47
C SER A 3 19.65 -53.47 -20.29
N GLY A 4 20.29 -52.50 -19.64
CA GLY A 4 19.69 -51.73 -18.53
C GLY A 4 18.61 -50.75 -19.02
N PRO A 5 17.61 -50.41 -18.18
CA PRO A 5 16.49 -49.56 -18.56
C PRO A 5 16.89 -48.07 -18.61
N ASP A 6 16.56 -47.42 -19.73
CA ASP A 6 16.75 -45.98 -19.96
C ASP A 6 15.96 -45.14 -18.93
N ALA A 7 16.66 -44.22 -18.27
CA ALA A 7 16.06 -43.29 -17.32
C ALA A 7 15.14 -42.27 -18.04
N PRO A 8 13.98 -41.90 -17.46
CA PRO A 8 13.06 -40.97 -18.09
C PRO A 8 13.62 -39.54 -18.05
N LYS A 9 13.77 -38.92 -19.23
CA LYS A 9 14.24 -37.52 -19.36
C LYS A 9 13.26 -36.55 -18.66
N PRO A 10 13.74 -35.57 -17.90
CA PRO A 10 12.88 -34.62 -17.21
C PRO A 10 12.17 -33.70 -18.22
N SER A 11 10.85 -33.81 -18.31
CA SER A 11 10.05 -32.93 -19.14
C SER A 11 9.90 -31.56 -18.47
N LEU A 12 10.38 -30.51 -19.14
CA LEU A 12 10.21 -29.13 -18.70
C LEU A 12 8.71 -28.78 -18.54
N PRO A 13 8.35 -27.96 -17.54
CA PRO A 13 6.97 -27.56 -17.30
C PRO A 13 6.43 -26.78 -18.51
N LYS A 14 5.28 -27.22 -19.03
CA LYS A 14 4.61 -26.57 -20.17
C LYS A 14 3.99 -25.25 -19.74
N ARG A 15 4.10 -24.24 -20.61
CA ARG A 15 3.52 -22.90 -20.41
C ARG A 15 2.01 -23.01 -20.07
N PRO A 16 1.52 -22.33 -19.03
CA PRO A 16 0.11 -22.33 -18.70
C PRO A 16 -0.73 -21.78 -19.86
N LYS A 17 -1.84 -22.45 -20.17
CA LYS A 17 -2.74 -22.15 -21.31
C LYS A 17 -3.56 -20.87 -21.12
N SER A 18 -3.54 -20.25 -19.94
CA SER A 18 -4.28 -19.02 -19.67
C SER A 18 -3.64 -17.83 -20.39
N LYS A 19 -4.35 -17.25 -21.37
CA LYS A 19 -3.97 -15.96 -21.95
C LYS A 19 -4.00 -14.90 -20.84
N LEU A 20 -2.94 -14.09 -20.74
CA LEU A 20 -2.82 -12.98 -19.78
C LEU A 20 -4.08 -12.09 -19.76
N ASP A 21 -4.75 -11.95 -20.90
CA ASP A 21 -6.00 -11.18 -21.04
C ASP A 21 -7.12 -11.65 -20.11
N SER A 22 -7.16 -12.95 -19.76
CA SER A 22 -8.16 -13.51 -18.82
C SER A 22 -7.94 -13.10 -17.36
N LEU A 23 -6.79 -12.52 -17.02
CA LEU A 23 -6.51 -11.98 -15.69
C LEU A 23 -7.02 -10.54 -15.53
N PHE A 24 -7.36 -9.85 -16.63
CA PHE A 24 -7.76 -8.43 -16.63
C PHE A 24 -9.23 -8.18 -17.04
N THR A 25 -9.99 -9.22 -17.35
CA THR A 25 -11.40 -9.15 -17.78
C THR A 25 -12.38 -8.65 -16.71
N HIS A 26 -11.91 -8.31 -15.50
CA HIS A 26 -12.72 -7.67 -14.45
C HIS A 26 -12.33 -6.22 -14.16
N ALA A 27 -11.56 -5.58 -15.06
CA ALA A 27 -11.36 -4.13 -14.99
C ALA A 27 -12.71 -3.43 -15.19
N LYS A 28 -13.38 -3.10 -14.07
CA LYS A 28 -14.51 -2.17 -14.02
C LYS A 28 -14.16 -0.98 -14.91
N LYS A 29 -15.06 -0.60 -15.83
CA LYS A 29 -14.89 0.56 -16.73
C LYS A 29 -14.25 1.70 -15.94
N LYS A 30 -13.01 2.06 -16.28
CA LYS A 30 -12.31 3.19 -15.64
C LYS A 30 -13.23 4.39 -15.80
N LYS A 31 -13.67 4.97 -14.68
CA LYS A 31 -14.43 6.21 -14.68
C LYS A 31 -13.50 7.25 -15.33
N THR A 32 -13.81 7.66 -16.55
CA THR A 32 -13.08 8.71 -17.24
C THR A 32 -13.41 10.00 -16.49
N PHE A 33 -12.50 10.45 -15.63
CA PHE A 33 -12.65 11.73 -14.97
C PHE A 33 -12.36 12.82 -16.00
N ASP A 34 -13.20 13.85 -16.02
CA ASP A 34 -12.86 15.11 -16.67
C ASP A 34 -11.54 15.62 -16.06
N PRO A 35 -10.61 16.25 -16.82
CA PRO A 35 -9.34 16.70 -16.27
C PRO A 35 -9.48 17.61 -15.05
N LYS A 36 -10.57 18.40 -14.96
CA LYS A 36 -10.86 19.23 -13.79
C LYS A 36 -11.34 18.39 -12.60
N GLU A 37 -12.23 17.42 -12.83
CA GLU A 37 -12.65 16.49 -11.78
C GLU A 37 -11.49 15.62 -11.29
N LEU A 38 -10.57 15.21 -12.17
CA LEU A 38 -9.36 14.50 -11.80
C LEU A 38 -8.44 15.39 -10.97
N HIS A 39 -8.23 16.63 -11.40
CA HIS A 39 -7.43 17.60 -10.66
C HIS A 39 -8.01 17.86 -9.27
N ASP A 40 -9.32 18.10 -9.17
CA ASP A 40 -9.98 18.37 -7.89
C ASP A 40 -10.03 17.11 -7.01
N TYR A 41 -10.18 15.93 -7.61
CA TYR A 41 -10.07 14.66 -6.92
C TYR A 41 -8.67 14.44 -6.34
N LEU A 42 -7.61 14.69 -7.14
CA LEU A 42 -6.22 14.59 -6.69
C LEU A 42 -5.90 15.66 -5.64
N ARG A 43 -6.39 16.89 -5.83
CA ARG A 43 -6.24 17.98 -4.86
C ARG A 43 -6.89 17.61 -3.53
N PHE A 44 -8.12 17.12 -3.55
CA PHE A 44 -8.86 16.79 -2.32
C PHE A 44 -8.37 15.51 -1.63
N ARG A 45 -7.91 14.50 -2.38
CA ARG A 45 -7.54 13.19 -1.83
C ARG A 45 -6.04 12.98 -1.63
N CYS A 46 -5.19 13.67 -2.39
CA CYS A 46 -3.73 13.46 -2.36
C CYS A 46 -2.95 14.63 -1.76
N VAL A 47 -3.57 15.79 -1.51
CA VAL A 47 -2.85 16.98 -0.98
C VAL A 47 -2.99 17.10 0.54
N ASP A 48 -4.05 16.60 1.18
CA ASP A 48 -4.23 16.75 2.64
C ASP A 48 -3.92 15.51 3.49
N GLN A 49 -3.52 14.39 2.87
CA GLN A 49 -3.06 13.23 3.62
C GLN A 49 -1.55 13.20 3.73
N CYS A 50 -1.13 13.57 4.93
CA CYS A 50 0.19 13.46 5.54
C CYS A 50 1.01 14.76 5.48
N GLY A 51 1.39 15.22 6.67
CA GLY A 51 2.60 16.02 6.91
C GLY A 51 3.88 15.26 6.55
N ILE A 52 3.90 14.57 5.40
CA ILE A 52 5.12 14.28 4.67
C ILE A 52 5.54 15.63 4.15
N ASN A 53 6.57 16.20 4.77
CA ASN A 53 7.26 17.42 4.37
C ASN A 53 7.34 17.49 2.84
N LYS A 54 6.42 18.26 2.22
CA LYS A 54 6.20 18.28 0.76
C LYS A 54 7.34 18.89 -0.04
N GLN A 55 8.39 19.38 0.61
CA GLN A 55 9.15 20.48 0.05
C GLN A 55 10.54 20.17 -0.50
N PHE A 56 11.08 18.94 -0.44
CA PHE A 56 12.53 18.82 -0.70
C PHE A 56 13.01 17.96 -1.87
N ILE A 57 12.19 17.07 -2.46
CA ILE A 57 12.71 16.22 -3.55
C ILE A 57 12.57 16.88 -4.92
N VAL A 58 11.48 17.62 -5.15
CA VAL A 58 11.17 18.11 -6.51
C VAL A 58 11.74 19.51 -6.76
N GLU A 59 11.73 20.42 -5.78
CA GLU A 59 12.19 21.80 -6.00
C GLU A 59 13.71 21.88 -6.29
N ASP A 60 14.53 21.04 -5.66
CA ASP A 60 15.98 20.99 -5.94
C ASP A 60 16.32 20.34 -7.29
N MET A 61 15.46 19.45 -7.82
CA MET A 61 15.71 18.77 -9.11
C MET A 61 15.31 19.61 -10.32
N TRP A 62 14.46 20.62 -10.15
CA TRP A 62 14.01 21.50 -11.24
C TRP A 62 14.97 22.67 -11.52
N ASN A 63 15.90 22.94 -10.61
CA ASN A 63 16.97 23.94 -10.79
C ASN A 63 18.29 23.33 -11.32
N ILE A 64 18.24 22.15 -11.93
CA ILE A 64 19.36 21.55 -12.66
C ILE A 64 19.49 22.26 -14.02
N SER A 65 19.77 23.56 -14.00
CA SER A 65 20.16 24.35 -15.16
C SER A 65 21.65 24.66 -15.03
N GLY A 66 22.49 23.66 -15.28
CA GLY A 66 23.95 23.77 -15.20
C GLY A 66 24.63 22.41 -15.37
N GLU A 67 25.94 22.41 -15.62
CA GLU A 67 26.75 21.20 -15.62
C GLU A 67 26.87 20.65 -14.18
N ILE A 68 26.06 19.65 -13.86
CA ILE A 68 26.14 18.92 -12.60
C ILE A 68 27.20 17.83 -12.74
N THR A 69 28.13 17.81 -11.79
CA THR A 69 29.14 16.74 -11.70
C THR A 69 28.49 15.40 -11.31
N GLN A 70 29.11 14.29 -11.70
CA GLN A 70 28.64 12.96 -11.35
C GLN A 70 28.50 12.79 -9.82
N GLU A 71 29.41 13.35 -9.04
CA GLU A 71 29.41 13.31 -7.58
C GLU A 71 28.17 13.98 -6.99
N GLN A 72 27.81 15.17 -7.48
CA GLN A 72 26.63 15.92 -7.05
C GLN A 72 25.35 15.15 -7.37
N PHE A 73 25.26 14.54 -8.56
CA PHE A 73 24.11 13.71 -8.93
C PHE A 73 23.95 12.49 -8.02
N LEU A 74 25.05 11.80 -7.72
CA LEU A 74 25.06 10.66 -6.79
C LEU A 74 24.66 11.08 -5.38
N GLU A 75 25.04 12.26 -4.94
CA GLU A 75 24.63 12.79 -3.64
C GLU A 75 23.12 13.08 -3.58
N VAL A 76 22.57 13.72 -4.61
CA VAL A 76 21.12 13.95 -4.74
C VAL A 76 20.35 12.63 -4.72
N LEU A 77 20.81 11.62 -5.47
CA LEU A 77 20.18 10.30 -5.49
C LEU A 77 20.20 9.61 -4.12
N LYS A 78 21.33 9.71 -3.38
CA LYS A 78 21.43 9.20 -2.00
C LYS A 78 20.46 9.92 -1.06
N ARG A 79 20.32 11.26 -1.17
CA ARG A 79 19.38 12.05 -0.37
C ARG A 79 17.93 11.67 -0.68
N ALA A 80 17.57 11.58 -1.95
CA ALA A 80 16.23 11.16 -2.40
C ALA A 80 15.90 9.75 -1.89
N THR A 81 16.84 8.81 -1.98
CA THR A 81 16.66 7.42 -1.48
C THR A 81 16.42 7.38 0.02
N ARG A 82 17.18 8.14 0.82
CA ARG A 82 16.97 8.23 2.28
C ARG A 82 15.59 8.80 2.59
N GLN A 83 15.13 9.79 1.82
CA GLN A 83 13.84 10.41 2.04
C GLN A 83 12.68 9.47 1.69
N ILE A 84 12.78 8.72 0.58
CA ILE A 84 11.81 7.68 0.24
C ILE A 84 11.69 6.68 1.39
N LYS A 85 12.81 6.16 1.91
CA LYS A 85 12.80 5.22 3.06
C LYS A 85 12.13 5.82 4.30
N ARG A 86 12.34 7.11 4.58
CA ARG A 86 11.67 7.81 5.69
C ARG A 86 10.16 7.91 5.45
N CYS A 87 9.73 8.26 4.24
CA CYS A 87 8.31 8.32 3.88
C CYS A 87 7.66 6.93 4.02
N GLU A 88 8.31 5.88 3.54
CA GLU A 88 7.83 4.49 3.71
C GLU A 88 7.70 4.12 5.19
N ALA A 89 8.68 4.52 6.03
CA ALA A 89 8.62 4.32 7.46
C ALA A 89 7.43 5.04 8.13
N GLN A 90 7.22 6.30 7.76
CA GLN A 90 6.11 7.10 8.25
C GLN A 90 4.76 6.52 7.83
N MET A 91 4.64 6.04 6.58
CA MET A 91 3.42 5.39 6.10
C MET A 91 3.13 4.10 6.84
N LEU A 92 4.14 3.24 7.06
CA LEU A 92 3.96 2.02 7.83
C LEU A 92 3.52 2.32 9.27
N LEU A 93 4.19 3.28 9.92
CA LEU A 93 3.82 3.72 11.27
C LEU A 93 2.39 4.23 11.31
N PHE A 94 1.97 5.00 10.30
CA PHE A 94 0.59 5.46 10.16
C PHE A 94 -0.38 4.28 10.04
N TYR A 95 -0.08 3.28 9.21
CA TYR A 95 -0.92 2.08 9.09
C TYR A 95 -1.03 1.28 10.38
N ILE A 96 0.05 1.16 11.15
CA ILE A 96 0.03 0.48 12.46
C ILE A 96 -0.83 1.26 13.46
N LYS A 97 -0.64 2.57 13.56
CA LYS A 97 -1.43 3.44 14.45
C LYS A 97 -2.90 3.43 14.06
N PHE A 98 -3.19 3.56 12.77
CA PHE A 98 -4.55 3.54 12.26
C PHE A 98 -5.21 2.16 12.43
N GLY A 99 -4.47 1.06 12.25
CA GLY A 99 -4.94 -0.29 12.57
C GLY A 99 -5.33 -0.43 14.04
N THR A 100 -4.51 0.10 14.95
CA THR A 100 -4.81 0.11 16.40
C THR A 100 -6.08 0.91 16.69
N PHE A 101 -6.22 2.08 16.08
CA PHE A 101 -7.43 2.91 16.19
C PHE A 101 -8.67 2.18 15.65
N LEU A 102 -8.57 1.51 14.50
CA LEU A 102 -9.67 0.73 13.93
C LEU A 102 -10.13 -0.41 14.85
N GLU A 103 -9.22 -1.01 15.62
CA GLU A 103 -9.58 -2.02 16.62
C GLU A 103 -10.42 -1.42 17.75
N GLN A 104 -10.03 -0.24 18.24
CA GLN A 104 -10.80 0.49 19.26
C GLN A 104 -12.18 0.91 18.75
N VAL A 105 -12.25 1.43 17.51
CA VAL A 105 -13.52 1.84 16.87
C VAL A 105 -14.44 0.63 16.68
N LYS A 106 -13.90 -0.53 16.30
CA LYS A 106 -14.70 -1.75 16.17
C LYS A 106 -15.26 -2.21 17.51
N ALA A 107 -14.44 -2.22 18.57
CA ALA A 107 -14.90 -2.58 19.91
C ALA A 107 -15.98 -1.61 20.42
N TRP A 108 -15.82 -0.31 20.19
CA TRP A 108 -16.86 0.69 20.47
C TRP A 108 -18.14 0.41 19.67
N HIS A 109 -18.02 0.16 18.36
CA HIS A 109 -19.17 -0.13 17.52
C HIS A 109 -19.91 -1.40 17.98
N GLU A 110 -19.20 -2.46 18.35
CA GLU A 110 -19.80 -3.69 18.88
C GLU A 110 -20.58 -3.42 20.17
N ASN A 111 -20.06 -2.56 21.06
CA ASN A 111 -20.78 -2.13 22.26
C ASN A 111 -22.05 -1.35 21.93
N GLU A 112 -22.01 -0.40 21.00
CA GLU A 112 -23.18 0.38 20.58
C GLU A 112 -24.21 -0.47 19.81
N TYR A 113 -23.74 -1.43 19.02
CA TYR A 113 -24.59 -2.41 18.35
C TYR A 113 -25.35 -3.28 19.37
N ASN A 114 -24.66 -3.73 20.43
CA ASN A 114 -25.28 -4.50 21.51
C ASN A 114 -26.28 -3.67 22.34
N LYS A 115 -26.04 -2.37 22.50
CA LYS A 115 -26.97 -1.41 23.12
C LYS A 115 -28.15 -1.03 22.21
N LYS A 116 -28.15 -1.47 20.95
CA LYS A 116 -29.13 -1.12 19.91
C LYS A 116 -29.17 0.36 19.54
N THR A 117 -28.13 1.13 19.86
CA THR A 117 -27.96 2.53 19.43
C THR A 117 -27.52 2.60 17.97
N ILE A 118 -26.70 1.65 17.52
CA ILE A 118 -26.37 1.44 16.11
C ILE A 118 -27.07 0.17 15.63
N GLN A 119 -27.83 0.25 14.55
CA GLN A 119 -28.54 -0.90 13.97
C GLN A 119 -27.78 -1.53 12.79
N GLU A 120 -26.85 -0.78 12.20
CA GLU A 120 -26.06 -1.25 11.07
C GLU A 120 -24.98 -2.24 11.51
N SER A 121 -24.74 -3.26 10.69
CA SER A 121 -23.58 -4.14 10.89
C SER A 121 -22.27 -3.38 10.65
N TRP A 122 -21.20 -3.78 11.31
CA TRP A 122 -19.87 -3.16 11.18
C TRP A 122 -19.43 -2.91 9.72
N PRO A 123 -19.53 -3.90 8.79
CA PRO A 123 -19.11 -3.68 7.40
C PRO A 123 -19.93 -2.60 6.68
N VAL A 124 -21.22 -2.48 6.99
CA VAL A 124 -22.11 -1.47 6.42
C VAL A 124 -21.77 -0.11 7.02
N TRP A 125 -21.74 -0.03 8.35
CA TRP A 125 -21.45 1.21 9.07
C TRP A 125 -20.10 1.81 8.64
N LEU A 126 -19.06 0.98 8.56
CA LEU A 126 -17.72 1.42 8.16
C LEU A 126 -17.70 1.94 6.71
N LYS A 127 -18.41 1.27 5.81
CA LYS A 127 -18.48 1.70 4.41
C LYS A 127 -19.25 3.01 4.27
N THR A 128 -20.37 3.16 4.99
CA THR A 128 -21.22 4.35 4.94
C THR A 128 -20.54 5.56 5.58
N ASN A 129 -19.95 5.39 6.77
CA ASN A 129 -19.42 6.51 7.56
C ASN A 129 -17.96 6.86 7.24
N ALA A 130 -17.14 5.88 6.88
CA ALA A 130 -15.70 6.10 6.61
C ALA A 130 -15.30 5.85 5.14
N GLY A 131 -16.22 5.40 4.28
CA GLY A 131 -15.91 5.04 2.90
C GLY A 131 -14.95 3.85 2.79
N TYR A 132 -14.81 3.06 3.85
CA TYR A 132 -13.74 2.07 3.97
C TYR A 132 -14.28 0.65 3.85
N SER A 133 -13.51 -0.23 3.19
CA SER A 133 -13.91 -1.64 3.09
C SER A 133 -13.52 -2.41 4.35
N ASP A 134 -14.41 -3.26 4.84
CA ASP A 134 -14.13 -4.12 5.99
C ASP A 134 -12.93 -5.06 5.76
N ARG A 135 -12.74 -5.56 4.53
CA ARG A 135 -11.56 -6.36 4.16
C ARG A 135 -10.27 -5.60 4.41
N HIS A 136 -10.21 -4.33 4.00
CA HIS A 136 -9.00 -3.52 4.19
C HIS A 136 -8.82 -3.13 5.66
N ALA A 137 -9.90 -2.81 6.39
CA ALA A 137 -9.84 -2.53 7.82
C ALA A 137 -9.32 -3.73 8.61
N ARG A 138 -9.80 -4.94 8.30
CA ARG A 138 -9.28 -6.19 8.90
C ARG A 138 -7.79 -6.35 8.66
N ARG A 139 -7.31 -6.10 7.43
CA ARG A 139 -5.87 -6.18 7.11
C ARG A 139 -5.05 -5.21 7.96
N LEU A 140 -5.50 -3.97 8.14
CA LEU A 140 -4.79 -3.00 8.96
C LEU A 140 -4.80 -3.33 10.44
N ARG A 141 -5.93 -3.81 10.97
CA ARG A 141 -6.03 -4.31 12.36
C ARG A 141 -5.09 -5.50 12.58
N ASN A 142 -5.06 -6.45 11.66
CA ASN A 142 -4.13 -7.58 11.70
C ASN A 142 -2.68 -7.12 11.63
N LEU A 143 -2.35 -6.18 10.73
CA LEU A 143 -1.01 -5.61 10.63
C LEU A 143 -0.58 -4.96 11.96
N SER A 144 -1.46 -4.17 12.58
CA SER A 144 -1.16 -3.56 13.87
C SER A 144 -1.01 -4.58 14.99
N MET A 145 -1.77 -5.67 14.99
CA MET A 145 -1.63 -6.74 15.99
C MET A 145 -0.29 -7.47 15.84
N VAL A 146 0.09 -7.83 14.61
CA VAL A 146 1.37 -8.52 14.33
C VAL A 146 2.56 -7.64 14.69
N LEU A 147 2.48 -6.34 14.43
CA LEU A 147 3.59 -5.42 14.65
C LEU A 147 3.57 -4.76 16.05
N LYS A 148 2.57 -5.04 16.88
CA LYS A 148 2.43 -4.48 18.23
C LYS A 148 3.64 -4.81 19.10
N ASP A 149 4.15 -6.03 18.98
CA ASP A 149 5.28 -6.53 19.77
C ASP A 149 6.65 -6.11 19.19
N TYR A 150 6.64 -5.43 18.04
CA TYR A 150 7.85 -5.00 17.35
C TYR A 150 7.85 -3.48 17.14
N PRO A 151 7.99 -2.67 18.21
CA PRO A 151 7.92 -1.22 18.14
C PRO A 151 8.97 -0.60 17.22
N LEU A 152 10.10 -1.30 17.00
CA LEU A 152 11.16 -0.89 16.09
C LEU A 152 10.70 -0.83 14.62
N PHE A 153 9.67 -1.56 14.20
CA PHE A 153 9.13 -1.45 12.84
C PHE A 153 8.48 -0.09 12.57
N GLY A 154 8.03 0.60 13.63
CA GLY A 154 7.60 1.99 13.54
C GLY A 154 8.75 2.99 13.25
N LEU A 155 10.00 2.58 13.46
CA LEU A 155 11.20 3.41 13.28
C LEU A 155 11.96 3.07 12.00
N VAL A 156 11.96 1.80 11.58
CA VAL A 156 12.83 1.33 10.49
C VAL A 156 12.19 1.48 9.11
N GLY A 157 10.86 1.46 9.05
CA GLY A 157 10.10 1.43 7.80
C GLY A 157 10.28 0.15 7.01
N LEU A 158 9.16 -0.41 6.57
CA LEU A 158 9.18 -1.53 5.66
C LEU A 158 9.03 -1.00 4.23
N PRO A 159 9.84 -1.49 3.29
CA PRO A 159 9.63 -1.17 1.90
C PRO A 159 8.23 -1.60 1.45
N VAL A 160 7.51 -0.70 0.77
CA VAL A 160 6.10 -0.88 0.42
C VAL A 160 5.87 -2.09 -0.50
N PHE A 161 6.90 -2.52 -1.24
CA PHE A 161 6.80 -3.65 -2.17
C PHE A 161 6.62 -5.03 -1.50
N LEU A 162 6.82 -5.16 -0.18
CA LEU A 162 6.59 -6.42 0.53
C LEU A 162 5.09 -6.77 0.68
N PHE A 163 4.18 -5.81 0.47
CA PHE A 163 2.75 -6.01 0.68
C PHE A 163 1.95 -6.32 -0.60
N HIS A 164 2.60 -6.37 -1.77
CA HIS A 164 1.91 -6.66 -3.04
C HIS A 164 1.74 -8.15 -3.36
N HIS A 165 2.25 -9.06 -2.52
CA HIS A 165 2.20 -10.51 -2.77
C HIS A 165 1.35 -11.34 -1.78
N TRP A 166 0.46 -10.73 -0.99
CA TRP A 166 -0.39 -11.45 0.00
C TRP A 166 -1.89 -11.04 0.00
#